data_AF-A0A2D7RGB1-F1
#
_entry.id   AF-A0A2D7RGB1-F1
#
_cell.length_a   1.000
_cell.length_b   1.000
_cell.length_c   1.000
_cell.angle_alpha   90.00
_cell.angle_beta   90.00
_cell.angle_gamma   90.00
#
_symmetry.space_group_name_H-M   'P 1'
#
loop_
_entity.id
_entity.type
_entity.pdbx_description
1 polymer ?
#
loop_
_entity_poly.entity_id
_entity_poly.type
_entity_poly.pdbx_seq_one_letter_code
_entity_poly.pdbx_strand_id
1 'polypeptide(L)'
;MIKILETPKEFMNTGIISNYPPHQKTTNIEAKFYEYIKNNDAVSSKFKYIPIQWTNYLVQNNKDGSDALQKFLNNKLENEQMYFTVVQYDGGPIVDLKNCIVFSCGGMFNTKLENNTSFLPIPLLSDPHKKSKKGEKKYKASFLGRDTHPIRSELLSKVKNDNDIYIEILEKMSISRKNEKRFKKIMESSFFSLCPRGYGPASYRFYESFSLGTVPIYISDEFHLPYSEIIDWDKLCLLINPDEIFSIQKKIDKILNSNLYDEMVTYGQYCADKYFNYDFTISYIINTVSEPK
;
A
#
# COMPACT_ATOMS: atom_id res chain seq x y z
N MET A 1 -27.51 9.95 2.53
CA MET A 1 -26.33 10.12 3.40
C MET A 1 -25.67 8.78 3.64
N ILE A 2 -24.34 8.67 3.59
CA ILE A 2 -23.60 7.48 4.00
C ILE A 2 -23.82 7.28 5.51
N LYS A 3 -24.49 6.20 5.89
CA LYS A 3 -24.72 5.85 7.29
C LYS A 3 -23.46 5.22 7.87
N ILE A 4 -23.03 5.64 9.05
CA ILE A 4 -21.91 5.03 9.79
C ILE A 4 -22.46 3.95 10.72
N LEU A 5 -21.84 2.76 10.73
CA LEU A 5 -22.15 1.71 11.69
C LEU A 5 -21.71 2.13 13.10
N GLU A 6 -22.65 2.10 14.05
CA GLU A 6 -22.36 2.31 15.46
C GLU A 6 -21.33 1.28 15.95
N THR A 7 -20.14 1.78 16.29
CA THR A 7 -18.96 0.95 16.57
C THR A 7 -18.34 1.33 17.92
N PRO A 8 -18.03 0.35 18.79
CA PRO A 8 -17.38 0.58 20.07
C PRO A 8 -16.10 1.41 19.96
N LYS A 9 -15.86 2.28 20.95
CA LYS A 9 -14.69 3.17 20.98
C LYS A 9 -13.35 2.42 20.89
N GLU A 10 -13.29 1.21 21.42
CA GLU A 10 -12.11 0.33 21.36
C GLU A 10 -11.67 -0.04 19.93
N PHE A 11 -12.60 -0.12 18.98
CA PHE A 11 -12.30 -0.38 17.57
C PHE A 11 -12.08 0.91 16.75
N MET A 12 -12.16 2.07 17.39
CA MET A 12 -12.24 3.39 16.75
C MET A 12 -11.03 4.29 17.07
N ASN A 13 -9.90 3.70 17.46
CA ASN A 13 -8.70 4.47 17.76
C ASN A 13 -8.07 5.03 16.48
N THR A 14 -8.24 6.33 16.23
CA THR A 14 -7.69 7.06 15.07
C THR A 14 -6.27 7.60 15.30
N GLY A 15 -5.64 7.26 16.42
CA GLY A 15 -4.30 7.73 16.77
C GLY A 15 -3.24 7.31 15.75
N ILE A 16 -2.11 8.02 15.73
CA ILE A 16 -0.98 7.64 14.87
C ILE A 16 -0.36 6.36 15.43
N ILE A 17 -0.28 5.32 14.60
CA ILE A 17 0.43 4.09 14.96
C ILE A 17 1.92 4.36 14.83
N SER A 18 2.61 4.39 15.96
CA SER A 18 4.06 4.43 15.94
C SER A 18 4.58 3.15 15.27
N ASN A 19 5.51 3.31 14.34
CA ASN A 19 6.22 2.20 13.67
C ASN A 19 5.47 1.47 12.53
N TYR A 20 4.38 2.02 11.99
CA TYR A 20 3.66 1.42 10.86
C TYR A 20 3.17 2.45 9.82
N PRO A 21 4.00 2.81 8.81
CA PRO A 21 5.44 2.54 8.73
C PRO A 21 6.26 3.44 9.71
N PRO A 22 7.54 3.12 9.98
CA PRO A 22 8.38 3.86 10.93
C PRO A 22 8.46 5.38 10.77
N HIS A 23 8.30 5.89 9.54
CA HIS A 23 8.37 7.31 9.23
C HIS A 23 7.00 8.02 9.21
N GLN A 24 5.91 7.30 9.49
CA GLN A 24 4.56 7.85 9.53
C GLN A 24 4.39 8.79 10.72
N LYS A 25 3.99 10.03 10.43
CA LYS A 25 3.77 11.13 11.40
C LYS A 25 2.35 11.66 11.35
N THR A 26 1.57 11.35 10.32
CA THR A 26 0.15 11.69 10.23
C THR A 26 -0.74 10.45 10.34
N THR A 27 -2.04 10.66 10.49
CA THR A 27 -3.04 9.58 10.50
C THR A 27 -3.05 8.79 9.18
N ASN A 28 -3.42 7.51 9.24
CA ASN A 28 -3.55 6.63 8.07
C ASN A 28 -4.84 6.90 7.26
N ILE A 29 -5.04 6.18 6.15
CA ILE A 29 -6.25 6.34 5.32
C ILE A 29 -7.55 6.00 6.08
N GLU A 30 -7.55 5.01 6.98
CA GLU A 30 -8.74 4.60 7.75
C GLU A 30 -9.28 5.77 8.60
N ALA A 31 -8.37 6.45 9.31
CA ALA A 31 -8.68 7.60 10.15
C ALA A 31 -9.03 8.83 9.31
N LYS A 32 -8.28 9.09 8.22
CA LYS A 32 -8.56 10.22 7.32
C LYS A 32 -9.94 10.09 6.66
N PHE A 33 -10.30 8.89 6.20
CA PHE A 33 -11.60 8.63 5.59
C PHE A 33 -12.74 8.76 6.61
N TYR A 34 -12.54 8.25 7.84
CA TYR A 34 -13.54 8.43 8.91
C TYR A 34 -13.80 9.91 9.23
N GLU A 35 -12.75 10.71 9.39
CA GLU A 35 -12.89 12.16 9.61
C GLU A 35 -13.55 12.86 8.42
N TYR A 36 -13.25 12.44 7.18
CA TYR A 36 -13.92 12.98 6.00
C TYR A 36 -15.43 12.73 6.04
N ILE A 37 -15.87 11.49 6.26
CA ILE A 37 -17.30 11.12 6.29
C ILE A 37 -18.04 11.84 7.42
N LYS A 38 -17.43 11.97 8.60
CA LYS A 38 -18.04 12.64 9.74
C LYS A 38 -18.34 14.13 9.46
N ASN A 39 -17.53 14.76 8.62
CA ASN A 39 -17.65 16.17 8.28
C ASN A 39 -18.38 16.41 6.93
N ASN A 40 -18.76 15.36 6.21
CA ASN A 40 -19.43 15.45 4.91
C ASN A 40 -20.64 14.54 4.84
N ASP A 41 -21.83 15.12 4.94
CA ASP A 41 -23.11 14.41 5.04
C ASP A 41 -23.92 14.39 3.71
N ALA A 42 -23.37 15.02 2.67
CA ALA A 42 -24.05 15.25 1.39
C ALA A 42 -24.14 14.03 0.45
N VAL A 43 -23.43 12.93 0.73
CA VAL A 43 -23.34 11.79 -0.19
C VAL A 43 -24.43 10.75 0.12
N SER A 44 -25.32 10.46 -0.84
CA SER A 44 -26.26 9.32 -0.73
C SER A 44 -25.59 8.00 -1.09
N SER A 45 -25.92 6.94 -0.35
CA SER A 45 -25.37 5.61 -0.56
C SER A 45 -26.30 4.57 0.04
N LYS A 46 -26.51 3.47 -0.69
CA LYS A 46 -27.11 2.23 -0.16
C LYS A 46 -26.19 1.50 0.83
N PHE A 47 -24.90 1.83 0.83
CA PHE A 47 -23.91 1.17 1.69
C PHE A 47 -23.82 1.86 3.06
N LYS A 48 -23.64 1.04 4.10
CA LYS A 48 -23.33 1.49 5.46
C LYS A 48 -21.83 1.32 5.71
N TYR A 49 -21.16 2.38 6.15
CA TYR A 49 -19.73 2.38 6.42
C TYR A 49 -19.41 1.67 7.73
N ILE A 50 -18.50 0.69 7.71
CA ILE A 50 -17.92 0.07 8.91
C ILE A 50 -16.64 0.86 9.27
N PRO A 51 -16.65 1.69 10.32
CA PRO A 51 -15.60 2.67 10.57
C PRO A 51 -14.41 2.15 11.39
N ILE A 52 -14.31 0.83 11.56
CA ILE A 52 -13.27 0.18 12.36
C ILE A 52 -11.88 0.64 11.89
N GLN A 53 -11.03 1.01 12.84
CA GLN A 53 -9.64 1.36 12.62
C GLN A 53 -8.79 0.09 12.69
N TRP A 54 -8.93 -0.75 11.65
CA TRP A 54 -8.36 -2.09 11.55
C TRP A 54 -6.87 -2.11 11.83
N THR A 55 -6.12 -1.20 11.21
CA THR A 55 -4.65 -1.19 11.36
C THR A 55 -4.28 -0.89 12.81
N ASN A 56 -4.92 0.10 13.43
CA ASN A 56 -4.66 0.47 14.82
C ASN A 56 -4.95 -0.69 15.76
N TYR A 57 -6.12 -1.30 15.60
CA TYR A 57 -6.57 -2.37 16.47
C TYR A 57 -5.73 -3.66 16.31
N LEU A 58 -5.50 -4.10 15.07
CA LEU A 58 -4.77 -5.35 14.79
C LEU A 58 -3.28 -5.23 15.15
N VAL A 59 -2.65 -4.07 14.94
CA VAL A 59 -1.26 -3.84 15.34
C VAL A 59 -1.13 -3.81 16.86
N GLN A 60 -2.03 -3.14 17.58
CA GLN A 60 -1.98 -3.05 19.05
C GLN A 60 -2.20 -4.41 19.73
N ASN A 61 -3.00 -5.28 19.12
CA ASN A 61 -3.34 -6.59 19.67
C ASN A 61 -2.53 -7.73 19.06
N ASN A 62 -1.42 -7.46 18.34
CA ASN A 62 -0.58 -8.48 17.69
C ASN A 62 -1.37 -9.49 16.83
N LYS A 63 -2.46 -9.05 16.18
CA LYS A 63 -3.42 -9.89 15.44
C LYS A 63 -4.34 -10.78 16.30
N ASP A 64 -4.15 -10.89 17.61
CA ASP A 64 -4.94 -11.74 18.52
C ASP A 64 -6.35 -11.18 18.81
N GLY A 65 -6.69 -10.00 18.28
CA GLY A 65 -7.97 -9.33 18.53
C GLY A 65 -9.11 -9.71 17.56
N SER A 66 -8.88 -10.58 16.58
CA SER A 66 -9.87 -10.89 15.53
C SER A 66 -11.17 -11.47 16.08
N ASP A 67 -11.13 -12.25 17.16
CA ASP A 67 -12.33 -12.86 17.76
C ASP A 67 -13.31 -11.81 18.31
N ALA A 68 -12.80 -10.76 18.94
CA ALA A 68 -13.62 -9.66 19.45
C ALA A 68 -14.27 -8.87 18.30
N LEU A 69 -13.51 -8.61 17.23
CA LEU A 69 -14.03 -7.99 16.01
C LEU A 69 -15.11 -8.87 15.36
N GLN A 70 -14.87 -10.18 15.21
CA GLN A 70 -15.82 -11.10 14.60
C GLN A 70 -17.13 -11.17 15.40
N LYS A 71 -17.03 -11.27 16.74
CA LYS A 71 -18.21 -11.27 17.62
C LYS A 71 -19.02 -9.99 17.49
N PHE A 72 -18.34 -8.83 17.42
CA PHE A 72 -19.01 -7.55 17.20
C PHE A 72 -19.74 -7.51 15.84
N LEU A 73 -19.07 -7.91 14.77
CA LEU A 73 -19.62 -7.89 13.41
C LEU A 73 -20.79 -8.86 13.25
N ASN A 74 -20.71 -10.06 13.81
CA ASN A 74 -21.80 -11.04 13.80
C ASN A 74 -23.10 -10.49 14.42
N ASN A 75 -22.97 -9.65 15.45
CA ASN A 75 -24.11 -9.04 16.14
C ASN A 75 -24.65 -7.78 15.45
N LYS A 76 -23.84 -7.10 14.64
CA LYS A 76 -24.17 -5.77 14.07
C LYS A 76 -24.44 -5.77 12.57
N LEU A 77 -23.91 -6.74 11.83
CA LEU A 77 -24.12 -6.83 10.39
C LEU A 77 -25.47 -7.50 10.10
N GLU A 78 -26.30 -6.84 9.30
CA GLU A 78 -27.62 -7.28 8.89
C GLU A 78 -27.54 -7.99 7.53
N ASN A 79 -28.47 -8.90 7.22
CA ASN A 79 -28.38 -9.75 6.02
C ASN A 79 -28.71 -9.01 4.71
N GLU A 80 -29.55 -7.98 4.74
CA GLU A 80 -29.99 -7.24 3.55
C GLU A 80 -29.22 -5.93 3.35
N GLN A 81 -28.47 -5.50 4.37
CA GLN A 81 -27.72 -4.27 4.32
C GLN A 81 -26.38 -4.49 3.61
N MET A 82 -26.08 -3.63 2.64
CA MET A 82 -24.76 -3.57 2.02
C MET A 82 -23.80 -2.74 2.87
N TYR A 83 -22.55 -3.17 2.98
CA TYR A 83 -21.52 -2.50 3.77
C TYR A 83 -20.30 -2.16 2.92
N PHE A 84 -19.49 -1.24 3.43
CA PHE A 84 -18.12 -1.08 2.95
C PHE A 84 -17.20 -0.69 4.09
N THR A 85 -15.91 -0.96 3.92
CA THR A 85 -14.88 -0.56 4.87
C THR A 85 -13.57 -0.24 4.17
N VAL A 86 -12.71 0.51 4.86
CA VAL A 86 -11.40 0.93 4.37
C VAL A 86 -10.35 0.28 5.26
N VAL A 87 -9.37 -0.41 4.68
CA VAL A 87 -8.39 -1.23 5.40
C VAL A 87 -6.98 -0.93 4.90
N GLN A 88 -6.13 -0.37 5.73
CA GLN A 88 -4.72 -0.18 5.40
C GLN A 88 -3.88 -1.43 5.75
N TYR A 89 -4.33 -2.21 6.72
CA TYR A 89 -3.62 -3.36 7.24
C TYR A 89 -3.26 -4.35 6.12
N ASP A 90 -2.02 -4.85 6.14
CA ASP A 90 -1.51 -5.67 5.05
C ASP A 90 -2.33 -6.95 4.80
N GLY A 91 -2.74 -7.65 5.85
CA GLY A 91 -3.55 -8.87 5.77
C GLY A 91 -5.05 -8.69 5.47
N GLY A 92 -5.54 -7.46 5.30
CA GLY A 92 -6.97 -7.17 5.32
C GLY A 92 -7.55 -7.18 6.75
N PRO A 93 -8.89 -7.26 6.91
CA PRO A 93 -9.55 -7.14 8.20
C PRO A 93 -9.43 -8.39 9.10
N ILE A 94 -9.00 -9.54 8.57
CA ILE A 94 -8.81 -10.83 9.29
C ILE A 94 -10.09 -11.31 9.99
N VAL A 95 -11.24 -10.96 9.42
CA VAL A 95 -12.57 -11.35 9.90
C VAL A 95 -13.47 -11.58 8.71
N ASP A 96 -14.46 -12.43 8.88
CA ASP A 96 -15.49 -12.66 7.88
C ASP A 96 -16.46 -11.48 7.89
N LEU A 97 -16.53 -10.82 6.74
CA LEU A 97 -17.51 -9.79 6.44
C LEU A 97 -18.61 -10.39 5.56
N LYS A 98 -19.80 -9.78 5.58
CA LYS A 98 -20.91 -10.14 4.69
C LYS A 98 -21.44 -8.91 3.97
N ASN A 99 -21.80 -9.08 2.69
CA ASN A 99 -22.30 -8.02 1.81
C ASN A 99 -21.41 -6.77 1.80
N CYS A 100 -20.09 -6.96 1.81
CA CYS A 100 -19.15 -5.88 2.08
C CYS A 100 -18.19 -5.62 0.91
N ILE A 101 -18.00 -4.35 0.56
CA ILE A 101 -16.86 -3.94 -0.28
C ILE A 101 -15.71 -3.54 0.64
N VAL A 102 -14.59 -4.25 0.54
CA VAL A 102 -13.36 -3.92 1.27
C VAL A 102 -12.43 -3.13 0.36
N PHE A 103 -12.22 -1.85 0.66
CA PHE A 103 -11.17 -1.06 0.04
C PHE A 103 -9.87 -1.32 0.79
N SER A 104 -8.99 -2.19 0.27
CA SER A 104 -7.76 -2.58 0.98
C SER A 104 -6.48 -2.05 0.31
N CYS A 105 -5.54 -1.61 1.14
CA CYS A 105 -4.23 -1.14 0.72
C CYS A 105 -3.20 -2.26 0.51
N GLY A 106 -3.32 -3.34 1.26
CA GLY A 106 -2.27 -4.33 1.38
C GLY A 106 -2.63 -5.74 0.92
N GLY A 107 -3.86 -5.95 0.46
CA GLY A 107 -4.40 -7.23 0.00
C GLY A 107 -5.43 -7.83 0.96
N MET A 108 -5.82 -9.07 0.71
CA MET A 108 -6.84 -9.81 1.49
C MET A 108 -6.38 -11.23 1.87
N PHE A 109 -5.08 -11.53 1.80
CA PHE A 109 -4.55 -12.91 1.91
C PHE A 109 -4.76 -13.59 3.28
N ASN A 110 -5.10 -12.84 4.34
CA ASN A 110 -5.51 -13.41 5.64
C ASN A 110 -7.02 -13.33 5.89
N THR A 111 -7.81 -12.92 4.90
CA THR A 111 -9.25 -12.69 5.01
C THR A 111 -9.99 -13.49 3.94
N LYS A 112 -11.00 -14.27 4.34
CA LYS A 112 -11.80 -15.03 3.39
C LYS A 112 -12.76 -14.10 2.62
N LEU A 113 -12.84 -14.30 1.31
CA LEU A 113 -13.78 -13.59 0.43
C LEU A 113 -15.04 -14.45 0.25
N GLU A 114 -15.86 -14.50 1.30
CA GLU A 114 -17.12 -15.25 1.32
C GLU A 114 -18.31 -14.29 1.57
N ASN A 115 -19.54 -14.82 1.55
CA ASN A 115 -20.75 -14.07 1.95
C ASN A 115 -20.99 -12.77 1.19
N ASN A 116 -20.82 -12.78 -0.14
CA ASN A 116 -20.99 -11.60 -0.99
C ASN A 116 -20.06 -10.43 -0.59
N THR A 117 -18.86 -10.75 -0.12
CA THR A 117 -17.79 -9.79 0.12
C THR A 117 -16.88 -9.70 -1.10
N SER A 118 -16.58 -8.48 -1.52
CA SER A 118 -15.64 -8.19 -2.60
C SER A 118 -14.53 -7.26 -2.09
N PHE A 119 -13.45 -7.17 -2.86
CA PHE A 119 -12.31 -6.33 -2.54
C PHE A 119 -11.97 -5.42 -3.73
N LEU A 120 -11.63 -4.17 -3.42
CA LEU A 120 -11.10 -3.19 -4.38
C LEU A 120 -9.73 -2.68 -3.90
N PRO A 121 -8.68 -2.77 -4.73
CA PRO A 121 -7.37 -2.28 -4.35
C PRO A 121 -7.35 -0.75 -4.30
N ILE A 122 -6.85 -0.22 -3.18
CA ILE A 122 -6.45 1.20 -3.01
C ILE A 122 -4.95 1.28 -2.70
N PRO A 123 -4.28 2.43 -2.90
CA PRO A 123 -2.84 2.51 -2.70
C PRO A 123 -2.43 2.46 -1.22
N LEU A 124 -1.27 1.83 -0.95
CA LEU A 124 -0.64 1.79 0.37
C LEU A 124 0.26 3.00 0.57
N LEU A 125 -0.34 4.11 0.96
CA LEU A 125 0.33 5.42 1.07
C LEU A 125 0.96 5.63 2.44
N SER A 126 2.11 6.30 2.47
CA SER A 126 2.72 6.85 3.68
C SER A 126 2.86 8.36 3.56
N ASP A 127 3.28 9.02 4.64
CA ASP A 127 3.72 10.40 4.54
C ASP A 127 4.82 10.56 3.48
N PRO A 128 4.75 11.60 2.62
CA PRO A 128 5.65 11.74 1.50
C PRO A 128 7.07 12.08 1.95
N HIS A 129 8.04 11.55 1.22
CA HIS A 129 9.44 11.91 1.42
C HIS A 129 9.75 13.24 0.74
N LYS A 130 10.35 14.18 1.47
CA LYS A 130 10.96 15.36 0.83
C LYS A 130 12.14 14.93 -0.03
N LYS A 131 12.03 15.11 -1.35
CA LYS A 131 13.10 14.85 -2.31
C LYS A 131 14.31 15.73 -1.99
N SER A 132 15.50 15.13 -1.98
CA SER A 132 16.76 15.88 -1.89
C SER A 132 17.13 16.47 -3.26
N LYS A 133 18.13 17.36 -3.32
CA LYS A 133 18.62 17.89 -4.60
C LYS A 133 19.08 16.72 -5.49
N LYS A 134 18.82 16.78 -6.80
CA LYS A 134 19.22 15.75 -7.77
C LYS A 134 20.68 15.36 -7.54
N GLY A 135 20.90 14.14 -7.06
CA GLY A 135 22.21 13.52 -6.94
C GLY A 135 22.52 12.66 -8.16
N GLU A 136 23.79 12.33 -8.31
CA GLU A 136 24.25 11.37 -9.30
C GLU A 136 23.63 9.98 -9.05
N LYS A 137 23.20 9.31 -10.13
CA LYS A 137 22.75 7.93 -10.10
C LYS A 137 23.97 7.01 -10.06
N LYS A 138 24.06 6.19 -9.02
CA LYS A 138 25.18 5.29 -8.72
C LYS A 138 24.86 3.82 -8.96
N TYR A 139 23.59 3.45 -8.87
CA TYR A 139 23.14 2.07 -8.98
C TYR A 139 22.07 1.95 -10.05
N LYS A 140 22.07 0.84 -10.79
CA LYS A 140 20.98 0.49 -11.69
C LYS A 140 19.70 0.24 -10.89
N ALA A 141 19.79 -0.54 -9.82
CA ALA A 141 18.67 -0.77 -8.91
C ALA A 141 19.12 -0.85 -7.45
N SER A 142 18.18 -0.69 -6.52
CA SER A 142 18.48 -0.92 -5.11
C SER A 142 17.34 -1.47 -4.27
N PHE A 143 17.71 -2.22 -3.22
CA PHE A 143 16.86 -2.63 -2.11
C PHE A 143 17.55 -2.35 -0.78
N LEU A 144 16.85 -1.67 0.13
CA LEU A 144 17.26 -1.56 1.54
C LEU A 144 16.03 -1.84 2.40
N GLY A 145 16.03 -2.94 3.16
CA GLY A 145 14.87 -3.34 3.94
C GLY A 145 15.06 -4.63 4.72
N ARG A 146 13.97 -5.13 5.32
CA ARG A 146 13.97 -6.39 6.09
C ARG A 146 13.65 -7.58 5.20
N ASP A 147 14.16 -8.75 5.57
CA ASP A 147 13.72 -10.01 4.97
C ASP A 147 12.40 -10.46 5.63
N THR A 148 11.28 -10.13 4.98
CA THR A 148 9.91 -10.36 5.50
C THR A 148 9.09 -11.29 4.61
N HIS A 149 9.67 -11.85 3.55
CA HIS A 149 8.98 -12.72 2.60
C HIS A 149 10.01 -13.59 1.85
N PRO A 150 9.73 -14.86 1.54
CA PRO A 150 10.66 -15.73 0.80
C PRO A 150 11.18 -15.15 -0.52
N ILE A 151 10.34 -14.42 -1.25
CA ILE A 151 10.74 -13.70 -2.49
C ILE A 151 11.88 -12.71 -2.23
N ARG A 152 11.96 -12.11 -1.03
CA ARG A 152 13.09 -11.25 -0.67
C ARG A 152 14.36 -12.08 -0.54
N SER A 153 14.34 -13.16 0.25
CA SER A 153 15.48 -14.07 0.36
C SER A 153 15.96 -14.58 -1.00
N GLU A 154 15.02 -14.94 -1.88
CA GLU A 154 15.31 -15.37 -3.25
C GLU A 154 15.96 -14.26 -4.08
N LEU A 155 15.38 -13.05 -4.10
CA LEU A 155 15.95 -11.89 -4.77
C LEU A 155 17.39 -11.66 -4.30
N LEU A 156 17.63 -11.57 -3.00
CA LEU A 156 18.96 -11.37 -2.42
C LEU A 156 19.95 -12.42 -2.93
N SER A 157 19.56 -13.70 -2.91
CA SER A 157 20.44 -14.80 -3.31
C SER A 157 20.87 -14.69 -4.79
N LYS A 158 19.99 -14.16 -5.65
CA LYS A 158 20.20 -14.06 -7.10
C LYS A 158 21.01 -12.84 -7.51
N VAL A 159 20.85 -11.71 -6.82
CA VAL A 159 21.50 -10.44 -7.19
C VAL A 159 22.63 -10.00 -6.24
N LYS A 160 22.98 -10.77 -5.20
CA LYS A 160 24.07 -10.43 -4.24
C LYS A 160 25.44 -10.16 -4.86
N ASN A 161 25.73 -10.72 -6.04
CA ASN A 161 27.02 -10.59 -6.72
C ASN A 161 26.97 -9.56 -7.87
N ASP A 162 25.86 -8.85 -8.05
CA ASP A 162 25.70 -7.83 -9.08
C ASP A 162 26.18 -6.48 -8.54
N ASN A 163 27.30 -5.98 -9.08
CA ASN A 163 27.88 -4.71 -8.65
C ASN A 163 27.03 -3.49 -9.03
N ASP A 164 26.10 -3.63 -9.98
CA ASP A 164 25.20 -2.55 -10.39
C ASP A 164 23.95 -2.44 -9.49
N ILE A 165 23.69 -3.45 -8.66
CA ILE A 165 22.51 -3.52 -7.79
C ILE A 165 22.93 -3.39 -6.33
N TYR A 166 22.48 -2.32 -5.67
CA TYR A 166 22.73 -2.14 -4.25
C TYR A 166 21.70 -2.90 -3.41
N ILE A 167 22.17 -3.81 -2.55
CA ILE A 167 21.32 -4.56 -1.65
C ILE A 167 21.82 -4.50 -0.22
N GLU A 168 20.89 -4.27 0.70
CA GLU A 168 21.15 -4.41 2.13
C GLU A 168 19.92 -4.93 2.88
N ILE A 169 20.18 -5.92 3.75
CA ILE A 169 19.21 -6.39 4.74
C ILE A 169 19.45 -5.73 6.09
N LEU A 170 18.38 -5.17 6.65
CA LEU A 170 18.34 -4.68 8.00
C LEU A 170 17.84 -5.79 8.94
N GLU A 171 18.66 -6.17 9.93
CA GLU A 171 18.30 -7.20 10.93
C GLU A 171 17.11 -6.79 11.81
N LYS A 172 16.99 -5.50 12.11
CA LYS A 172 15.89 -4.94 12.90
C LYS A 172 15.26 -3.79 12.15
N MET A 173 13.98 -3.55 12.44
CA MET A 173 13.30 -2.31 12.08
C MET A 173 13.85 -1.18 12.96
N SER A 174 15.15 -0.90 12.91
CA SER A 174 15.70 0.20 13.70
C SER A 174 15.26 1.50 13.03
N ILE A 175 14.32 2.15 13.71
CA ILE A 175 13.72 3.48 13.50
C ILE A 175 14.80 4.57 13.70
N SER A 176 16.04 4.29 13.31
CA SER A 176 17.08 5.31 13.38
C SER A 176 16.84 6.27 12.23
N ARG A 177 16.82 7.57 12.53
CA ARG A 177 16.88 8.63 11.49
C ARG A 177 18.02 8.38 10.50
N LYS A 178 19.06 7.65 10.92
CA LYS A 178 20.17 7.21 10.06
C LYS A 178 19.71 6.26 8.96
N ASN A 179 18.88 5.26 9.27
CA ASN A 179 18.36 4.31 8.28
C ASN A 179 17.36 4.96 7.34
N GLU A 180 16.48 5.83 7.83
CA GLU A 180 15.56 6.59 6.96
C GLU A 180 16.35 7.45 5.96
N LYS A 181 17.35 8.20 6.44
CA LYS A 181 18.24 8.99 5.56
C LYS A 181 18.98 8.12 4.55
N ARG A 182 19.44 6.94 4.96
CA ARG A 182 20.17 6.01 4.09
C ARG A 182 19.25 5.40 3.04
N PHE A 183 18.06 4.95 3.43
CA PHE A 183 17.02 4.46 2.52
C PHE A 183 16.75 5.48 1.41
N LYS A 184 16.45 6.73 1.80
CA LYS A 184 16.22 7.82 0.85
C LYS A 184 17.41 8.03 -0.08
N LYS A 185 18.61 8.17 0.49
CA LYS A 185 19.83 8.42 -0.28
C LYS A 185 20.12 7.32 -1.30
N ILE A 186 20.02 6.05 -0.88
CA ILE A 186 20.26 4.90 -1.75
C ILE A 186 19.23 4.86 -2.88
N MET A 187 17.95 5.04 -2.58
CA MET A 187 16.91 5.06 -3.59
C MET A 187 17.07 6.23 -4.57
N GLU A 188 17.31 7.44 -4.08
CA GLU A 188 17.55 8.63 -4.93
C GLU A 188 18.77 8.46 -5.84
N SER A 189 19.81 7.75 -5.37
CA SER A 189 20.98 7.37 -6.15
C SER A 189 20.78 6.14 -7.05
N SER A 190 19.58 5.60 -7.18
CA SER A 190 19.28 4.44 -8.05
C SER A 190 18.37 4.82 -9.20
N PHE A 191 18.56 4.23 -10.39
CA PHE A 191 17.59 4.40 -11.48
C PHE A 191 16.27 3.70 -11.11
N PHE A 192 16.37 2.48 -10.61
CA PHE A 192 15.24 1.66 -10.21
C PHE A 192 15.21 1.35 -8.71
N SER A 193 14.01 1.15 -8.15
CA SER A 193 13.84 0.66 -6.78
C SER A 193 13.24 -0.74 -6.80
N LEU A 194 13.97 -1.72 -6.24
CA LEU A 194 13.45 -3.07 -6.08
C LEU A 194 12.39 -3.08 -4.98
N CYS A 195 11.16 -3.37 -5.36
CA CYS A 195 9.97 -3.40 -4.53
C CYS A 195 9.41 -4.81 -4.43
N PRO A 196 10.14 -5.79 -3.85
CA PRO A 196 9.57 -7.10 -3.60
C PRO A 196 8.51 -7.03 -2.50
N ARG A 197 7.45 -7.83 -2.67
CA ARG A 197 6.36 -7.93 -1.70
C ARG A 197 6.86 -8.17 -0.28
N GLY A 198 6.09 -7.68 0.68
CA GLY A 198 6.33 -7.85 2.11
C GLY A 198 5.47 -8.97 2.65
N TYR A 199 4.91 -8.77 3.84
CA TYR A 199 3.83 -9.62 4.31
C TYR A 199 2.66 -9.62 3.32
N GLY A 200 2.23 -8.45 2.86
CA GLY A 200 1.29 -8.30 1.74
C GLY A 200 1.94 -8.10 0.38
N PRO A 201 1.16 -8.25 -0.71
CA PRO A 201 1.59 -7.95 -2.07
C PRO A 201 2.19 -6.53 -2.19
N ALA A 202 1.52 -5.52 -1.64
CA ALA A 202 2.00 -4.14 -1.71
C ALA A 202 3.06 -3.82 -0.63
N SER A 203 4.00 -2.93 -0.96
CA SER A 203 4.94 -2.32 -0.01
C SER A 203 4.91 -0.81 -0.12
N TYR A 204 4.98 -0.09 1.02
CA TYR A 204 5.14 1.38 1.02
C TYR A 204 6.26 1.84 0.07
N ARG A 205 7.35 1.06 -0.04
CA ARG A 205 8.48 1.35 -0.94
C ARG A 205 8.04 1.63 -2.38
N PHE A 206 7.04 0.89 -2.85
CA PHE A 206 6.53 1.06 -4.21
C PHE A 206 6.09 2.50 -4.45
N TYR A 207 5.23 3.04 -3.58
CA TYR A 207 4.73 4.41 -3.70
C TYR A 207 5.78 5.47 -3.32
N GLU A 208 6.66 5.16 -2.37
CA GLU A 208 7.78 6.03 -1.98
C GLU A 208 8.77 6.26 -3.14
N SER A 209 8.90 5.28 -4.04
CA SER A 209 9.80 5.36 -5.21
C SER A 209 9.47 6.55 -6.11
N PHE A 210 8.19 6.81 -6.36
CA PHE A 210 7.76 7.94 -7.19
C PHE A 210 8.10 9.28 -6.53
N SER A 211 7.84 9.41 -5.22
CA SER A 211 8.19 10.62 -4.45
C SER A 211 9.69 10.94 -4.48
N LEU A 212 10.53 9.91 -4.61
CA LEU A 212 12.00 10.03 -4.71
C LEU A 212 12.50 10.06 -6.17
N GLY A 213 11.59 10.07 -7.16
CA GLY A 213 11.93 10.14 -8.58
C GLY A 213 12.71 8.92 -9.08
N THR A 214 12.28 7.74 -8.66
CA THR A 214 12.87 6.44 -8.98
C THR A 214 11.79 5.52 -9.53
N VAL A 215 12.10 4.74 -10.57
CA VAL A 215 11.13 3.82 -11.19
C VAL A 215 11.05 2.53 -10.37
N PRO A 216 9.87 2.12 -9.87
CA PRO A 216 9.78 0.89 -9.10
C PRO A 216 9.84 -0.36 -10.00
N ILE A 217 10.42 -1.43 -9.46
CA ILE A 217 10.35 -2.80 -9.97
C ILE A 217 9.55 -3.58 -8.94
N TYR A 218 8.28 -3.83 -9.24
CA TYR A 218 7.36 -4.55 -8.37
C TYR A 218 7.60 -6.06 -8.56
N ILE A 219 8.11 -6.72 -7.52
CA ILE A 219 8.40 -8.16 -7.56
C ILE A 219 7.40 -8.89 -6.66
N SER A 220 6.47 -9.62 -7.27
CA SER A 220 5.38 -10.26 -6.54
C SER A 220 4.81 -11.44 -7.34
N ASP A 221 4.29 -12.43 -6.64
CA ASP A 221 3.42 -13.50 -7.16
C ASP A 221 1.95 -13.07 -7.23
N GLU A 222 1.60 -11.92 -6.64
CA GLU A 222 0.28 -11.30 -6.69
C GLU A 222 0.44 -9.78 -6.78
N PHE A 223 -0.14 -9.15 -7.81
CA PHE A 223 0.00 -7.71 -8.02
C PHE A 223 -1.22 -6.93 -7.52
N HIS A 224 -0.99 -6.10 -6.51
CA HIS A 224 -2.00 -5.16 -5.98
C HIS A 224 -1.97 -3.84 -6.76
N LEU A 225 -2.85 -3.72 -7.76
CA LEU A 225 -2.84 -2.66 -8.78
C LEU A 225 -4.07 -1.72 -8.67
N PRO A 226 -4.06 -0.73 -7.75
CA PRO A 226 -5.17 0.22 -7.63
C PRO A 226 -5.39 1.03 -8.91
N TYR A 227 -6.65 1.36 -9.19
CA TYR A 227 -7.04 2.22 -10.30
C TYR A 227 -6.60 1.70 -11.68
N SER A 228 -6.61 0.37 -11.89
CA SER A 228 -6.20 -0.24 -13.16
C SER A 228 -7.05 0.19 -14.36
N GLU A 229 -8.24 0.75 -14.11
CA GLU A 229 -9.10 1.39 -15.10
C GLU A 229 -8.65 2.81 -15.51
N ILE A 230 -7.69 3.39 -14.78
CA ILE A 230 -7.18 4.76 -14.99
C ILE A 230 -5.67 4.75 -15.30
N ILE A 231 -4.92 3.84 -14.67
CA ILE A 231 -3.46 3.80 -14.65
C ILE A 231 -2.95 2.68 -15.56
N ASP A 232 -2.02 3.04 -16.44
CA ASP A 232 -1.26 2.10 -17.25
C ASP A 232 -0.03 1.61 -16.47
N TRP A 233 -0.17 0.46 -15.83
CA TRP A 233 0.86 -0.09 -14.94
C TRP A 233 2.17 -0.46 -15.64
N ASP A 234 2.11 -0.82 -16.93
CA ASP A 234 3.29 -1.14 -17.74
C ASP A 234 4.15 0.10 -18.04
N LYS A 235 3.54 1.30 -18.04
CA LYS A 235 4.26 2.58 -18.12
C LYS A 235 4.76 3.07 -16.77
N LEU A 236 4.16 2.60 -15.69
CA LEU A 236 4.43 3.08 -14.34
C LEU A 236 5.60 2.35 -13.69
N CYS A 237 5.71 1.05 -13.91
CA CYS A 237 6.68 0.20 -13.23
C CYS A 237 7.04 -1.05 -14.06
N LEU A 238 8.03 -1.80 -13.59
CA LEU A 238 8.27 -3.16 -14.06
C LEU A 238 7.53 -4.14 -13.13
N LEU A 239 6.60 -4.91 -13.68
CA LEU A 239 5.98 -6.05 -13.00
C LEU A 239 6.84 -7.31 -13.23
N ILE A 240 7.29 -7.95 -12.15
CA ILE A 240 8.21 -9.09 -12.19
C ILE A 240 7.65 -10.21 -11.31
N ASN A 241 7.34 -11.36 -11.91
CA ASN A 241 7.03 -12.57 -11.15
C ASN A 241 8.32 -13.17 -10.53
N PRO A 242 8.21 -13.99 -9.46
CA PRO A 242 9.39 -14.54 -8.78
C PRO A 242 10.33 -15.37 -9.68
N ASP A 243 9.76 -16.10 -10.63
CA ASP A 243 10.47 -16.87 -11.64
C ASP A 243 11.24 -15.98 -12.64
N GLU A 244 10.79 -14.74 -12.85
CA GLU A 244 11.40 -13.76 -13.74
C GLU A 244 12.54 -12.93 -13.10
N ILE A 245 12.88 -13.14 -11.82
CA ILE A 245 13.90 -12.33 -11.11
C ILE A 245 15.24 -12.29 -11.88
N PHE A 246 15.64 -13.39 -12.53
CA PHE A 246 16.88 -13.44 -13.33
C PHE A 246 16.87 -12.51 -14.55
N SER A 247 15.70 -12.09 -15.01
CA SER A 247 15.54 -11.19 -16.15
C SER A 247 15.67 -9.71 -15.79
N ILE A 248 15.68 -9.36 -14.49
CA ILE A 248 15.65 -7.97 -14.01
C ILE A 248 16.77 -7.15 -14.64
N GLN A 249 18.01 -7.63 -14.61
CA GLN A 249 19.16 -6.88 -15.14
C GLN A 249 19.00 -6.60 -16.64
N LYS A 250 18.63 -7.61 -17.43
CA LYS A 250 18.37 -7.46 -18.86
C LYS A 250 17.23 -6.48 -19.16
N LYS A 251 16.14 -6.50 -18.37
CA LYS A 251 15.02 -5.56 -18.51
C LYS A 251 15.46 -4.13 -18.18
N ILE A 252 16.24 -3.94 -17.11
CA ILE A 252 16.82 -2.64 -16.75
C ILE A 252 17.72 -2.11 -17.87
N ASP A 253 18.67 -2.92 -18.35
CA ASP A 253 19.61 -2.49 -19.39
C ASP A 253 18.89 -2.10 -20.68
N LYS A 254 17.86 -2.85 -21.06
CA LYS A 254 17.02 -2.50 -22.22
C LYS A 254 16.35 -1.13 -22.05
N ILE A 255 15.83 -0.84 -20.86
CA ILE A 255 15.16 0.44 -20.60
C ILE A 255 16.17 1.59 -20.57
N LEU A 256 17.31 1.42 -19.90
CA LEU A 256 18.34 2.46 -19.80
C LEU A 256 19.02 2.77 -21.14
N ASN A 257 19.07 1.81 -22.06
CA ASN A 257 19.56 2.02 -23.43
C ASN A 257 18.51 2.62 -24.38
N SER A 258 17.39 3.13 -23.83
CA SER A 258 16.29 3.73 -24.58
C SER A 258 15.76 4.98 -23.87
N ASN A 259 14.81 5.70 -24.48
CA ASN A 259 14.15 6.84 -23.83
C ASN A 259 13.07 6.42 -22.81
N LEU A 260 12.77 5.13 -22.68
CA LEU A 260 11.69 4.63 -21.83
C LEU A 260 11.88 5.00 -20.36
N TYR A 261 13.13 5.08 -19.87
CA TYR A 261 13.38 5.44 -18.47
C TYR A 261 12.79 6.81 -18.11
N ASP A 262 13.05 7.83 -18.94
CA ASP A 262 12.58 9.18 -18.68
C ASP A 262 11.06 9.28 -18.82
N GLU A 263 10.46 8.55 -19.77
CA GLU A 263 9.00 8.44 -19.91
C GLU A 263 8.35 7.82 -18.67
N MET A 264 8.92 6.73 -18.13
CA MET A 264 8.44 6.10 -16.89
C MET A 264 8.58 7.04 -15.69
N VAL A 265 9.68 7.79 -15.59
CA VAL A 265 9.87 8.79 -14.52
C VAL A 265 8.82 9.89 -14.60
N THR A 266 8.56 10.44 -15.79
CA THR A 266 7.56 11.49 -16.00
C THR A 266 6.15 10.98 -15.71
N TYR A 267 5.79 9.80 -16.21
CA TYR A 267 4.47 9.22 -15.98
C TYR A 267 4.27 8.86 -14.50
N GLY A 268 5.29 8.33 -13.84
CA GLY A 268 5.26 8.02 -12.41
C GLY A 268 5.07 9.25 -11.53
N GLN A 269 5.70 10.38 -11.85
CA GLN A 269 5.49 11.64 -11.14
C GLN A 269 4.05 12.15 -11.34
N TYR A 270 3.55 12.13 -12.58
CA TYR A 270 2.16 12.50 -12.85
C TYR A 270 1.16 11.65 -12.06
N CYS A 271 1.35 10.32 -12.02
CA CYS A 271 0.48 9.43 -11.28
C CYS A 271 0.58 9.65 -9.76
N ALA A 272 1.79 9.87 -9.24
CA ALA A 272 2.00 10.13 -7.83
C ALA A 272 1.28 11.41 -7.37
N ASP A 273 1.42 12.50 -8.13
CA ASP A 273 0.80 13.78 -7.80
C ASP A 273 -0.72 13.70 -7.93
N LYS A 274 -1.23 13.06 -8.99
CA LYS A 274 -2.66 13.08 -9.31
C LYS A 274 -3.49 12.00 -8.60
N TYR A 275 -2.97 10.79 -8.51
CA TYR A 275 -3.75 9.61 -8.10
C TYR A 275 -3.28 8.98 -6.79
N PHE A 276 -1.98 8.98 -6.49
CA PHE A 276 -1.43 8.36 -5.26
C PHE A 276 -1.36 9.32 -4.09
N ASN A 277 -2.50 9.95 -3.80
CA ASN A 277 -2.68 10.83 -2.64
C ASN A 277 -3.99 10.47 -1.90
N TYR A 278 -4.07 10.89 -0.64
CA TYR A 278 -5.22 10.57 0.21
C TYR A 278 -6.52 11.19 -0.30
N ASP A 279 -6.48 12.39 -0.87
CA ASP A 279 -7.69 13.10 -1.34
C ASP A 279 -8.34 12.37 -2.53
N PHE A 280 -7.52 11.94 -3.50
CA PHE A 280 -7.99 11.12 -4.63
C PHE A 280 -8.52 9.77 -4.13
N THR A 281 -7.81 9.12 -3.20
CA THR A 281 -8.25 7.83 -2.64
C THR A 281 -9.59 7.94 -1.93
N ILE A 282 -9.79 8.98 -1.12
CA ILE A 282 -11.07 9.26 -0.46
C ILE A 282 -12.15 9.49 -1.52
N SER A 283 -11.88 10.33 -2.52
CA SER A 283 -12.82 10.64 -3.59
C SER A 283 -13.21 9.40 -4.40
N TYR A 284 -12.26 8.51 -4.68
CA TYR A 284 -12.48 7.24 -5.35
C TYR A 284 -13.42 6.34 -4.56
N ILE A 285 -13.19 6.17 -3.25
CA ILE A 285 -14.05 5.38 -2.37
C ILE A 285 -15.47 5.95 -2.38
N ILE A 286 -15.60 7.28 -2.21
CA ILE A 286 -16.89 7.98 -2.22
C ILE A 286 -17.65 7.75 -3.52
N ASN A 287 -16.99 7.93 -4.67
CA ASN A 287 -17.61 7.74 -5.98
C ASN A 287 -18.01 6.30 -6.25
N THR A 288 -17.31 5.34 -5.66
CA THR A 288 -17.62 3.91 -5.81
C THR A 288 -18.86 3.51 -5.03
N VAL A 289 -19.07 4.08 -3.84
CA VAL A 289 -20.17 3.71 -2.96
C VAL A 289 -21.38 4.64 -3.08
N SER A 290 -21.27 5.75 -3.81
CA SER A 290 -22.37 6.68 -4.00
C SER A 290 -23.45 6.12 -4.92
N GLU A 291 -24.69 6.56 -4.72
CA GLU A 291 -25.77 6.28 -5.66
C GLU A 291 -25.58 7.10 -6.95
N PRO A 292 -25.90 6.52 -8.13
CA PRO A 292 -26.00 7.31 -9.36
C PRO A 292 -26.98 8.47 -9.13
N LYS A 293 -26.59 9.67 -9.55
CA LYS A 293 -27.48 10.83 -9.56
C LYS A 293 -28.56 10.70 -10.62
#